data_AF-A0A957H2V0-F1
#
_entry.id   AF-A0A957H2V0-F1
#
_cell.length_a   1.000
_cell.length_b   1.000
_cell.length_c   1.000
_cell.angle_alpha   90.00
_cell.angle_beta   90.00
_cell.angle_gamma   90.00
#
_symmetry.space_group_name_H-M   'P 1'
#
loop_
_entity.id
_entity.type
_entity.pdbx_description
1 polymer ?
#
loop_
_entity_poly.entity_id
_entity_poly.type
_entity_poly.pdbx_seq_one_letter_code
_entity_poly.pdbx_strand_id
1 'polypeptide(L)'
;MSAILLAITLAWTCVFPLPLPPNRAPVTGEDAVVVTSFTTFLEIPVTANDSDPEGQPLHVAGLANTVRGQAVLLDGETLGVFPEFPVVIDAFDMSPVLIGSGDYVISDGSRASVGHWSVYYQPLPVFL
;
A
#
# COMPACT_ATOMS: atom_id res chain seq x y z
N MET A 1 -21.47 -73.06 -12.55
CA MET A 1 -20.57 -72.07 -11.92
C MET A 1 -21.09 -70.71 -12.38
N SER A 2 -21.87 -70.03 -11.53
CA SER A 2 -22.56 -68.78 -11.90
C SER A 2 -21.66 -67.60 -11.56
N ALA A 3 -21.28 -66.81 -12.56
CA ALA A 3 -20.51 -65.58 -12.35
C ALA A 3 -21.48 -64.43 -12.05
N ILE A 4 -21.39 -63.89 -10.84
CA ILE A 4 -22.12 -62.70 -10.41
C ILE A 4 -21.46 -61.49 -11.08
N LEU A 5 -22.19 -60.76 -11.93
CA LEU A 5 -21.74 -59.45 -12.43
C LEU A 5 -21.90 -58.43 -11.30
N LEU A 6 -20.78 -57.97 -10.74
CA LEU A 6 -20.74 -56.83 -9.84
C LEU A 6 -20.79 -55.54 -10.68
N ALA A 7 -21.96 -54.94 -10.81
CA ALA A 7 -22.08 -53.60 -11.38
C ALA A 7 -21.59 -52.59 -10.33
N ILE A 8 -20.34 -52.13 -10.48
CA ILE A 8 -19.81 -50.99 -9.72
C ILE A 8 -20.35 -49.73 -10.39
N THR A 9 -21.36 -49.09 -9.80
CA THR A 9 -21.71 -47.72 -10.16
C THR A 9 -20.66 -46.79 -9.52
N LEU A 10 -19.66 -46.40 -10.31
CA LEU A 10 -18.85 -45.24 -9.98
C LEU A 10 -19.79 -44.03 -10.00
N ALA A 11 -20.30 -43.64 -8.84
CA ALA A 11 -20.81 -42.30 -8.65
C ALA A 11 -19.61 -41.37 -8.78
N TRP A 12 -19.32 -40.93 -10.01
CA TRP A 12 -18.50 -39.77 -10.25
C TRP A 12 -19.27 -38.62 -9.64
N THR A 13 -19.00 -38.29 -8.38
CA THR A 13 -19.30 -36.96 -7.87
C THR A 13 -18.49 -36.03 -8.74
N CYS A 14 -19.12 -35.56 -9.82
CA CYS A 14 -18.69 -34.39 -10.55
C CYS A 14 -18.86 -33.24 -9.57
N VAL A 15 -17.87 -33.05 -8.72
CA VAL A 15 -17.74 -31.83 -7.93
C VAL A 15 -17.46 -30.75 -8.96
N PHE A 16 -18.52 -30.10 -9.44
CA PHE A 16 -18.38 -28.84 -10.16
C PHE A 16 -17.86 -27.83 -9.14
N PRO A 17 -16.60 -27.36 -9.23
CA PRO A 17 -16.20 -26.26 -8.38
C PRO A 17 -17.12 -25.08 -8.70
N LEU A 18 -17.78 -24.55 -7.67
CA LEU A 18 -18.48 -23.28 -7.80
C LEU A 18 -17.48 -22.25 -8.33
N PRO A 19 -17.89 -21.38 -9.29
CA PRO A 19 -17.01 -20.30 -9.73
C PRO A 19 -16.63 -19.45 -8.51
N LEU A 20 -15.35 -19.12 -8.40
CA LEU A 20 -14.86 -18.25 -7.34
C LEU A 20 -15.60 -16.91 -7.39
N PRO A 21 -15.84 -16.25 -6.25
CA PRO A 21 -16.34 -14.89 -6.26
C PRO A 21 -15.41 -13.98 -7.09
N PRO A 22 -15.94 -12.93 -7.74
CA PRO A 22 -15.11 -12.00 -8.49
C PRO A 22 -14.04 -11.37 -7.60
N ASN A 23 -12.81 -11.27 -8.12
CA ASN A 23 -11.70 -10.62 -7.44
C ASN A 23 -12.05 -9.16 -7.11
N ARG A 24 -11.84 -8.73 -5.87
CA ARG A 24 -12.02 -7.34 -5.46
C ARG A 24 -10.73 -6.56 -5.70
N ALA A 25 -10.82 -5.24 -5.64
CA ALA A 25 -9.62 -4.40 -5.72
C ALA A 25 -9.02 -4.29 -4.32
N PRO A 26 -7.70 -4.04 -4.21
CA PRO A 26 -7.07 -3.78 -2.91
C PRO A 26 -7.73 -2.62 -2.17
N VAL A 27 -7.73 -2.65 -0.85
CA VAL A 27 -8.21 -1.56 0.01
C VAL A 27 -7.00 -0.85 0.59
N THR A 28 -6.91 0.46 0.37
CA THR A 28 -5.78 1.28 0.78
C THR A 28 -6.02 2.01 2.10
N GLY A 29 -4.97 2.12 2.91
CA GLY A 29 -4.88 2.98 4.07
C GLY A 29 -4.14 4.29 3.76
N GLU A 30 -4.28 5.28 4.65
CA GLU A 30 -3.50 6.52 4.56
C GLU A 30 -2.13 6.34 5.20
N ASP A 31 -1.08 6.72 4.49
CA ASP A 31 0.29 6.72 4.99
C ASP A 31 0.70 8.14 5.42
N ALA A 32 0.94 8.33 6.72
CA ALA A 32 1.33 9.64 7.24
C ALA A 32 2.55 9.52 8.15
N VAL A 33 3.60 10.27 7.81
CA VAL A 33 4.83 10.36 8.59
C VAL A 33 5.00 11.78 9.11
N VAL A 34 5.37 11.92 10.38
CA VAL A 34 5.72 13.22 10.98
C VAL A 34 7.16 13.18 11.42
N VAL A 35 7.95 14.17 10.98
CA VAL A 35 9.35 14.36 11.38
C VAL A 35 9.50 15.65 12.18
N THR A 36 10.37 15.66 13.18
CA THR A 36 10.62 16.83 14.04
C THR A 36 12.00 17.46 13.78
N SER A 37 12.78 16.87 12.89
CA SER A 37 14.10 17.35 12.48
C SER A 37 14.23 17.32 10.96
N PHE A 38 15.21 18.07 10.45
CA PHE A 38 15.54 18.03 9.03
C PHE A 38 16.05 16.65 8.64
N THR A 39 15.42 16.07 7.63
CA THR A 39 15.75 14.74 7.10
C THR A 39 15.79 14.81 5.58
N THR A 40 16.85 14.26 4.99
CA THR A 40 17.00 14.25 3.52
C THR A 40 16.38 13.02 2.86
N PHE A 41 16.15 11.95 3.62
CA PHE A 41 15.62 10.68 3.11
C PHE A 41 14.81 9.94 4.17
N LEU A 42 13.67 9.37 3.77
CA LEU A 42 12.78 8.56 4.59
C LEU A 42 12.38 7.30 3.84
N GLU A 43 12.20 6.20 4.57
CA GLU A 43 11.58 4.98 4.05
C GLU A 43 10.14 4.90 4.60
N ILE A 44 9.17 4.71 3.72
CA ILE A 44 7.74 4.61 4.07
C ILE A 44 7.21 3.26 3.57
N PRO A 45 6.90 2.30 4.45
CA PRO A 45 6.32 1.01 4.08
C PRO A 45 4.82 1.18 3.78
N VAL A 46 4.51 1.65 2.56
CA VAL A 46 3.15 2.07 2.17
C VAL A 46 2.15 0.92 2.08
N THR A 47 2.61 -0.33 1.97
CA THR A 47 1.71 -1.49 1.95
C THR A 47 1.33 -2.01 3.33
N ALA A 48 1.90 -1.46 4.41
CA ALA A 48 1.80 -2.04 5.75
C ALA A 48 0.37 -2.01 6.35
N ASN A 49 -0.46 -1.06 5.91
CA ASN A 49 -1.86 -0.90 6.33
C ASN A 49 -2.87 -1.20 5.20
N ASP A 50 -2.39 -1.71 4.07
CA ASP A 50 -3.22 -2.09 2.94
C ASP A 50 -3.65 -3.54 3.03
N SER A 51 -4.77 -3.88 2.37
CA SER A 51 -5.27 -5.26 2.39
C SER A 51 -5.97 -5.66 1.12
N ASP A 52 -5.78 -6.93 0.75
CA ASP A 52 -6.56 -7.57 -0.29
C ASP A 52 -7.74 -8.34 0.35
N PRO A 53 -8.98 -8.15 -0.10
CA PRO A 53 -10.13 -8.84 0.47
C PRO A 53 -10.13 -10.37 0.28
N GLU A 54 -9.36 -10.88 -0.68
CA GLU A 54 -9.14 -12.31 -0.92
C GLU A 54 -7.84 -12.82 -0.27
N GLY A 55 -7.02 -11.93 0.32
CA GLY A 55 -5.74 -12.25 0.93
C GLY A 55 -4.60 -12.45 -0.07
N GLN A 56 -4.75 -11.95 -1.30
CA GLN A 56 -3.70 -11.99 -2.31
C GLN A 56 -2.52 -11.07 -1.92
N PRO A 57 -1.29 -11.43 -2.30
CA PRO A 57 -0.13 -10.59 -2.07
C PRO A 57 -0.26 -9.27 -2.83
N LEU A 58 0.07 -8.18 -2.16
CA LEU A 58 0.02 -6.83 -2.72
C LEU A 58 1.42 -6.33 -3.05
N HIS A 59 1.53 -5.51 -4.09
CA HIS A 59 2.75 -4.78 -4.42
C HIS A 59 2.42 -3.43 -5.05
N VAL A 60 3.34 -2.47 -4.92
CA VAL A 60 3.26 -1.18 -5.58
C VAL A 60 3.61 -1.34 -7.07
N ALA A 61 2.65 -1.00 -7.92
CA ALA A 61 2.74 -1.07 -9.38
C ALA A 61 3.15 0.27 -10.02
N GLY A 62 3.11 1.38 -9.28
CA GLY A 62 3.52 2.69 -9.79
C GLY A 62 3.39 3.81 -8.78
N LEU A 63 4.01 4.95 -9.09
CA LEU A 63 3.96 6.19 -8.31
C LEU A 63 3.35 7.30 -9.17
N ALA A 64 2.58 8.18 -8.55
CA ALA A 64 1.94 9.31 -9.22
C ALA A 64 1.82 10.52 -8.29
N ASN A 65 1.55 11.68 -8.89
CA ASN A 65 1.13 12.89 -8.18
C ASN A 65 2.04 13.32 -7.01
N THR A 66 3.34 13.05 -7.09
CA THR A 66 4.30 13.49 -6.08
C THR A 66 4.39 15.02 -6.05
N VAL A 67 4.28 15.59 -4.86
CA VAL A 67 4.29 17.02 -4.59
C VAL A 67 5.24 17.30 -3.41
N ARG A 68 5.97 18.41 -3.49
CA ARG A 68 6.91 18.89 -2.45
C ARG A 68 7.97 17.85 -2.08
N GLY A 69 8.66 17.29 -3.08
CA GLY A 69 9.72 16.31 -2.87
C GLY A 69 9.83 15.34 -4.04
N GLN A 70 10.53 14.24 -3.81
CA GLN A 70 10.65 13.12 -4.74
C GLN A 70 10.35 11.81 -4.03
N ALA A 71 9.77 10.85 -4.76
CA ALA A 71 9.57 9.50 -4.29
C ALA A 71 10.15 8.51 -5.31
N VAL A 72 10.78 7.47 -4.79
CA VAL A 72 11.27 6.32 -5.56
C VAL A 72 10.76 5.06 -4.90
N LEU A 73 10.46 4.04 -5.71
CA LEU A 73 10.12 2.73 -5.20
C LEU A 73 11.40 1.98 -4.88
N LEU A 74 11.63 1.60 -3.61
CA LEU A 74 12.84 0.90 -3.18
C LEU A 74 12.73 -0.61 -3.39
N ASP A 75 11.54 -1.14 -3.08
CA ASP A 75 11.14 -2.52 -3.30
C ASP A 75 9.65 -2.56 -3.65
N GLY A 76 9.03 -3.74 -3.74
CA GLY A 76 7.60 -3.84 -4.08
C GLY A 76 6.63 -3.26 -3.05
N GLU A 77 7.10 -2.74 -1.91
CA GLU A 77 6.29 -2.42 -0.73
C GLU A 77 6.64 -1.06 -0.09
N THR A 78 7.88 -0.57 -0.29
CA THR A 78 8.47 0.56 0.43
C THR A 78 8.89 1.68 -0.51
N LEU A 79 8.50 2.92 -0.16
CA LEU A 79 8.92 4.13 -0.84
C LEU A 79 10.13 4.76 -0.16
N GLY A 80 11.09 5.21 -0.95
CA GLY A 80 12.14 6.13 -0.56
C GLY A 80 11.73 7.54 -0.90
N VAL A 81 11.58 8.40 0.11
CA VAL A 81 11.09 9.76 -0.03
C VAL A 81 12.17 10.77 0.32
N PHE A 82 12.39 11.73 -0.60
CA PHE A 82 13.24 12.89 -0.42
C PHE A 82 12.34 14.13 -0.26
N PRO A 83 11.97 14.50 0.98
CA PRO A 83 11.04 15.60 1.23
C PRO A 83 11.64 16.97 0.89
N GLU A 84 10.79 17.90 0.47
CA GLU A 84 11.17 19.29 0.23
C GLU A 84 10.90 20.14 1.48
N PHE A 85 11.96 20.37 2.27
CA PHE A 85 11.87 21.25 3.42
C PHE A 85 11.79 22.72 2.99
N PRO A 86 10.86 23.50 3.56
CA PRO A 86 10.81 24.93 3.31
C PRO A 86 12.06 25.63 3.85
N VAL A 87 12.59 26.58 3.08
CA VAL A 87 13.76 27.40 3.47
C VAL A 87 13.43 28.31 4.66
N VAL A 88 12.17 28.72 4.79
CA VAL A 88 11.70 29.59 5.87
C VAL A 88 10.49 28.92 6.51
N ILE A 89 10.62 28.59 7.79
CA ILE A 89 9.51 28.30 8.69
C ILE A 89 9.31 29.53 9.56
N ASP A 90 8.08 30.01 9.68
CA ASP A 90 7.77 31.02 10.69
C ASP A 90 8.00 30.37 12.05
N ALA A 91 9.02 30.82 12.78
CA ALA A 91 9.41 30.24 14.06
C ALA A 91 8.32 30.40 15.14
N PHE A 92 7.27 31.18 14.87
CA PHE A 92 6.10 31.32 15.73
C PHE A 92 4.91 30.45 15.30
N ASP A 93 4.89 29.94 14.06
CA ASP A 93 3.90 28.96 13.62
C ASP A 93 4.41 27.54 13.87
N MET A 94 3.81 26.90 14.86
CA MET A 94 4.14 25.54 15.28
C MET A 94 3.24 24.50 14.61
N SER A 95 2.47 24.90 13.61
CA SER A 95 1.61 23.99 12.86
C SER A 95 2.45 22.99 12.04
N PRO A 96 1.99 21.73 11.89
CA PRO A 96 2.64 20.79 10.98
C PRO A 96 2.68 21.35 9.55
N VAL A 97 3.85 21.31 8.93
CA VAL A 97 4.06 21.75 7.54
C VAL A 97 4.16 20.54 6.64
N LEU A 98 3.32 20.46 5.59
CA LEU A 98 3.46 19.41 4.58
C LEU A 98 4.77 19.62 3.79
N ILE A 99 5.64 18.61 3.82
CA ILE A 99 6.97 18.62 3.18
C ILE A 99 7.16 17.47 2.19
N GLY A 100 6.07 16.78 1.85
CA GLY A 100 6.06 15.75 0.82
C GLY A 100 4.70 15.05 0.80
N SER A 101 4.17 14.79 -0.38
CA SER A 101 2.99 13.93 -0.55
C SER A 101 2.98 13.29 -1.91
N GLY A 102 2.19 12.25 -2.08
CA GLY A 102 1.90 11.69 -3.40
C GLY A 102 1.02 10.47 -3.32
N ASP A 103 0.84 9.86 -4.48
CA ASP A 103 0.02 8.68 -4.66
C ASP A 103 0.88 7.49 -5.08
N TYR A 104 0.45 6.30 -4.70
CA TYR A 104 0.96 5.04 -5.24
C TYR A 104 -0.19 4.20 -5.77
N VAL A 105 0.11 3.35 -6.75
CA VAL A 105 -0.81 2.36 -7.27
C VAL A 105 -0.43 1.02 -6.64
N ILE A 106 -1.34 0.40 -5.91
CA ILE A 106 -1.16 -0.95 -5.36
C ILE A 106 -1.94 -1.97 -6.17
N SER A 107 -1.39 -3.16 -6.39
CA SER A 107 -2.01 -4.22 -7.17
C SER A 107 -1.84 -5.60 -6.54
N ASP A 108 -2.86 -6.44 -6.74
CA ASP A 108 -2.87 -7.89 -6.45
C ASP A 108 -2.52 -8.75 -7.70
N GLY A 109 -2.10 -8.11 -8.79
CA GLY A 109 -1.83 -8.75 -10.09
C GLY A 109 -3.04 -8.87 -11.03
N SER A 110 -4.24 -8.53 -10.57
CA SER A 110 -5.51 -8.61 -11.32
C SER A 110 -6.23 -7.26 -11.35
N ARG A 111 -6.27 -6.57 -10.21
CA ARG A 111 -6.89 -5.27 -9.97
C ARG A 111 -5.90 -4.35 -9.27
N ALA A 112 -6.22 -3.06 -9.25
CA ALA A 112 -5.39 -2.06 -8.62
C ALA A 112 -6.24 -0.97 -7.95
N SER A 113 -5.65 -0.34 -6.95
CA SER A 113 -6.20 0.79 -6.20
C SER A 113 -5.13 1.87 -6.03
N VAL A 114 -5.56 3.07 -5.68
CA VAL A 114 -4.66 4.20 -5.39
C VAL A 114 -4.61 4.40 -3.88
N GLY A 115 -3.39 4.47 -3.34
CA GLY A 115 -3.12 4.86 -1.96
C GLY A 115 -2.40 6.21 -1.90
N HIS A 116 -2.37 6.80 -0.71
CA HIS A 116 -1.88 8.15 -0.49
C HIS A 116 -0.85 8.17 0.63
N TRP A 117 0.26 8.87 0.39
CA TRP A 117 1.28 9.10 1.41
C TRP A 117 1.55 10.58 1.63
N SER A 118 1.93 10.92 2.86
CA SER A 118 2.23 12.28 3.28
C SER A 118 3.35 12.32 4.32
N VAL A 119 4.16 13.37 4.24
CA VAL A 119 5.22 13.68 5.19
C VAL A 119 5.02 15.10 5.70
N TYR A 120 4.91 15.24 7.01
CA TYR A 120 4.82 16.52 7.70
C TYR A 120 6.08 16.79 8.52
N TYR A 121 6.55 18.02 8.48
CA TYR A 121 7.52 18.54 9.44
C TYR A 121 6.75 19.21 10.58
N GLN A 122 7.00 18.77 11.82
CA GLN A 122 6.47 19.39 13.03
C GLN A 122 7.58 20.23 13.67
N PRO A 123 7.49 21.57 13.62
CA PRO A 123 8.40 22.42 14.38
C PRO A 123 8.31 22.10 15.88
N LEU A 124 9.44 22.18 16.58
CA LEU A 124 9.51 22.05 18.05
C LEU A 124 9.79 23.42 18.69
N PRO A 125 9.23 23.69 19.88
CA PRO A 125 9.52 24.93 20.58
C PRO A 125 11.02 25.06 20.82
N VAL A 126 11.59 26.22 20.51
CA VAL A 126 12.98 26.51 20.88
C VAL A 126 12.99 26.94 22.33
N PHE A 127 13.41 26.05 23.24
CA PHE A 127 13.69 26.41 24.62
C PHE A 127 15.10 27.04 24.66
N LEU A 128 15.17 28.37 24.79
CA LEU A 128 16.39 29.14 25.05
C LEU A 128 16.74 29.11 26.55
#